data_AF-A0A654ZUE0-F1
#
_entry.id   AF-A0A654ZUE0-F1
#
_cell.length_a   1.000
_cell.length_b   1.000
_cell.length_c   1.000
_cell.angle_alpha   90.00
_cell.angle_beta   90.00
_cell.angle_gamma   90.00
#
_symmetry.space_group_name_H-M   'P 1'
#
loop_
_entity.id
_entity.type
_entity.pdbx_description
1 polymer ?
#
loop_
_entity_poly.entity_id
_entity_poly.type
_entity_poly.pdbx_seq_one_letter_code
_entity_poly.pdbx_strand_id
1 'polypeptide(L)'
;MRRAVAGLAVRPGYVLSDGFRVPGLPMPSLPVIGGDAAAACIAAASVLAKVSRDRVMVALDADHPGYGFAEHKGYSTPAHSRALARLGPCPQHRYSFINVRRVASGSNTAEVADGQPDPRDGTAQTGEGRWSKSSHPATMRATGRAQGT
;
A
#
# COMPACT_ATOMS: atom_id res chain seq x y z
N MET A 1 -7.99 12.69 -4.92
CA MET A 1 -8.52 12.47 -6.28
C MET A 1 -9.42 13.62 -6.73
N ARG A 2 -10.73 13.66 -6.41
CA ARG A 2 -11.67 14.71 -6.92
C ARG A 2 -11.17 16.15 -6.76
N ARG A 3 -10.71 16.54 -5.57
CA ARG A 3 -10.13 17.89 -5.33
C ARG A 3 -8.93 18.20 -6.21
N ALA A 4 -8.07 17.20 -6.47
CA ALA A 4 -6.88 17.39 -7.31
C ALA A 4 -7.28 17.63 -8.78
N VAL A 5 -8.24 16.86 -9.30
CA VAL A 5 -8.77 17.06 -10.65
C VAL A 5 -9.48 18.40 -10.79
N ALA A 6 -10.27 18.79 -9.79
CA ALA A 6 -10.97 20.08 -9.79
C ALA A 6 -10.02 21.30 -9.70
N GLY A 7 -8.80 21.10 -9.18
CA GLY A 7 -7.78 22.14 -9.08
C GLY A 7 -6.88 22.27 -10.31
N LEU A 8 -7.08 21.46 -11.36
CA LEU A 8 -6.31 21.60 -12.60
C LEU A 8 -6.72 22.87 -13.35
N ALA A 9 -5.73 23.64 -13.80
CA ALA A 9 -5.97 24.83 -14.62
C ALA A 9 -6.64 24.49 -15.96
N VAL A 10 -6.29 23.33 -16.52
CA VAL A 10 -6.91 22.78 -17.73
C VAL A 10 -7.84 21.65 -17.33
N ARG A 11 -9.11 21.73 -17.77
CA ARG A 11 -10.08 20.66 -17.54
C ARG A 11 -9.72 19.43 -18.38
N PRO A 12 -9.49 18.25 -17.76
CA PRO A 12 -9.20 17.06 -18.52
C PRO A 12 -10.46 16.51 -19.19
N GLY A 13 -10.33 16.05 -20.43
CA GLY A 13 -11.40 15.32 -21.12
C GLY A 13 -11.59 13.88 -20.63
N TYR A 14 -10.53 13.30 -20.04
CA TYR A 14 -10.52 11.92 -19.53
C TYR A 14 -9.54 11.79 -18.37
N VAL A 15 -9.83 10.91 -17.39
CA VAL A 15 -8.96 10.67 -16.23
C VAL A 15 -8.61 9.19 -16.09
N LEU A 16 -7.32 8.88 -15.98
CA LEU A 16 -6.85 7.56 -15.55
C LEU A 16 -6.54 7.60 -14.05
N SER A 17 -6.96 6.58 -13.29
CA SER A 17 -6.70 6.48 -11.85
C SER A 17 -6.05 5.15 -11.50
N ASP A 18 -5.01 5.17 -10.67
CA ASP A 18 -4.40 3.95 -10.15
C ASP A 18 -5.32 3.21 -9.18
N GLY A 19 -5.48 1.92 -9.37
CA GLY A 19 -6.26 1.03 -8.53
C GLY A 19 -7.77 1.12 -8.79
N PHE A 20 -8.47 1.96 -8.01
CA PHE A 20 -9.92 1.87 -7.86
C PHE A 20 -10.67 3.02 -8.56
N ARG A 21 -11.94 2.74 -8.91
CA ARG A 21 -12.85 3.75 -9.45
C ARG A 21 -12.95 4.93 -8.49
N VAL A 22 -13.00 6.14 -9.05
CA VAL A 22 -13.27 7.37 -8.29
C VAL A 22 -14.67 7.89 -8.61
N PRO A 23 -15.66 7.66 -7.73
CA PRO A 23 -17.00 8.20 -7.91
C PRO A 23 -17.01 9.73 -7.89
N GLY A 24 -17.87 10.34 -8.72
CA GLY A 24 -18.12 11.78 -8.71
C GLY A 24 -17.10 12.63 -9.46
N LEU A 25 -16.34 12.05 -10.39
CA LEU A 25 -15.63 12.84 -11.40
C LEU A 25 -16.62 13.28 -12.49
N PRO A 26 -16.61 14.56 -12.92
CA PRO A 26 -17.55 15.06 -13.93
C PRO A 26 -17.18 14.64 -15.37
N MET A 27 -15.99 14.10 -15.56
CA MET A 27 -15.51 13.55 -16.84
C MET A 27 -15.41 12.01 -16.77
N PRO A 28 -15.42 11.33 -17.93
CA PRO A 28 -15.13 9.90 -18.00
C PRO A 28 -13.80 9.54 -17.33
N SER A 29 -13.78 8.39 -16.66
CA SER A 29 -12.57 7.90 -16.00
C SER A 29 -12.43 6.38 -16.06
N LEU A 30 -11.19 5.92 -16.09
CA LEU A 30 -10.82 4.52 -16.10
C LEU A 30 -9.90 4.20 -14.91
N PRO A 31 -10.30 3.29 -14.00
CA PRO A 31 -9.37 2.71 -13.05
C PRO A 31 -8.42 1.72 -13.73
N VAL A 32 -7.14 1.80 -13.40
CA VAL A 32 -6.07 0.95 -13.94
C VAL A 32 -5.36 0.29 -12.77
N ILE A 33 -5.42 -1.04 -12.67
CA ILE A 33 -4.69 -1.79 -11.65
C ILE A 33 -3.19 -1.78 -11.99
N GLY A 34 -2.34 -1.35 -11.04
CA GLY A 34 -0.92 -1.15 -11.31
C GLY A 34 -0.69 -0.03 -12.33
N GLY A 35 -1.48 1.03 -12.23
CA GLY A 35 -1.53 2.08 -13.25
C GLY A 35 -0.21 2.85 -13.38
N ASP A 36 0.57 2.94 -12.31
CA ASP A 36 1.89 3.57 -12.32
C ASP A 36 2.91 2.81 -13.19
N ALA A 37 2.84 1.49 -13.24
CA ALA A 37 3.64 0.67 -14.14
C ALA A 37 3.11 0.71 -15.59
N ALA A 38 1.82 0.97 -15.78
CA ALA A 38 1.15 0.87 -17.08
C ALA A 38 1.02 2.20 -17.84
N ALA A 39 0.99 3.35 -17.16
CA ALA A 39 0.72 4.64 -17.78
C ALA A 39 1.63 5.74 -17.21
N ALA A 40 2.36 6.43 -18.10
CA ALA A 40 3.31 7.48 -17.72
C ALA A 40 2.66 8.63 -16.93
N CYS A 41 1.41 8.99 -17.24
CA CYS A 41 0.69 10.05 -16.53
C CYS A 41 0.34 9.65 -15.08
N ILE A 42 0.05 8.36 -14.84
CA ILE A 42 -0.18 7.84 -13.49
C ILE A 42 1.15 7.79 -12.74
N ALA A 43 2.22 7.30 -13.36
CA ALA A 43 3.56 7.30 -12.77
C ALA A 43 3.99 8.70 -12.33
N ALA A 44 3.83 9.70 -13.21
CA ALA A 44 4.12 11.09 -12.91
C ALA A 44 3.28 11.63 -11.74
N ALA A 45 1.97 11.34 -11.71
CA ALA A 45 1.11 11.72 -10.60
C ALA A 45 1.53 11.06 -9.28
N SER A 46 1.94 9.79 -9.30
CA SER A 46 2.43 9.05 -8.13
C SER A 46 3.70 9.68 -7.56
N VAL A 47 4.66 10.07 -8.41
CA VAL A 47 5.88 10.78 -7.99
C VAL A 47 5.53 12.11 -7.32
N LEU A 48 4.69 12.93 -7.95
CA LEU A 48 4.26 14.20 -7.39
C LEU A 48 3.57 14.03 -6.03
N ALA A 49 2.66 13.06 -5.92
CA ALA A 49 1.95 12.77 -4.69
C ALA A 49 2.90 12.32 -3.57
N LYS A 50 3.82 11.39 -3.86
CA LYS A 50 4.80 10.87 -2.90
C LYS A 50 5.74 11.97 -2.41
N VAL A 51 6.38 12.68 -3.33
CA VAL A 51 7.35 13.74 -2.99
C VAL A 51 6.67 14.86 -2.18
N SER A 52 5.47 15.28 -2.59
CA SER A 52 4.73 16.32 -1.87
C SER A 52 4.35 15.88 -0.46
N ARG A 53 3.85 14.64 -0.31
CA ARG A 53 3.52 14.08 1.01
C ARG A 53 4.76 13.98 1.89
N ASP A 54 5.88 13.50 1.36
CA ASP A 54 7.08 13.30 2.15
C ASP A 54 7.63 14.63 2.70
N ARG A 55 7.53 15.72 1.93
CA ARG A 55 7.86 17.07 2.41
C ARG A 55 6.96 17.51 3.58
N VAL A 56 5.65 17.26 3.47
CA VAL A 56 4.71 17.56 4.58
C VAL A 56 5.08 16.77 5.83
N MET A 57 5.42 15.48 5.70
CA MET A 57 5.80 14.67 6.85
C MET A 57 7.13 15.10 7.48
N VAL A 58 8.08 15.62 6.69
CA VAL A 58 9.33 16.20 7.22
C VAL A 58 9.04 17.47 8.01
N ALA A 59 8.21 18.38 7.47
CA ALA A 59 7.81 19.58 8.20
C ALA A 59 7.06 19.23 9.50
N LEU A 60 6.20 18.22 9.46
CA LEU A 60 5.44 17.76 10.61
C LEU A 60 6.31 17.22 11.75
N ASP A 61 7.50 16.72 11.45
CA ASP A 61 8.45 16.25 12.46
C ASP A 61 8.97 17.40 13.34
N ALA A 62 9.11 18.61 12.77
CA ALA A 62 9.48 19.80 13.51
C ALA A 62 8.34 20.27 14.44
N ASP A 63 7.08 20.17 13.98
CA ASP A 63 5.90 20.55 14.75
C ASP A 63 5.57 19.53 15.86
N HIS A 64 5.98 18.27 15.67
CA HIS A 64 5.73 17.16 16.59
C HIS A 64 7.02 16.36 16.83
N PRO A 65 7.98 16.93 17.58
CA PRO A 65 9.28 16.31 17.78
C PRO A 65 9.16 14.99 18.56
N GLY A 66 10.05 14.04 18.25
CA GLY A 66 10.14 12.75 18.93
C GLY A 66 9.24 11.65 18.35
N TYR A 67 8.37 11.96 17.38
CA TYR A 67 7.60 10.96 16.65
C TYR A 67 8.39 10.29 15.52
N GLY A 68 9.32 10.98 14.86
CA GLY A 68 10.11 10.43 13.75
C GLY A 68 9.41 10.52 12.37
N PHE A 69 8.48 11.47 12.21
CA PHE A 69 7.72 11.66 10.98
C PHE A 69 8.61 11.92 9.76
N ALA A 70 9.76 12.57 9.95
CA ALA A 70 10.72 12.81 8.89
C ALA A 70 11.33 11.52 8.32
N GLU A 71 11.35 10.43 9.08
CA GLU A 71 11.91 9.15 8.64
C GLU A 71 10.81 8.27 8.06
N HIS A 72 9.86 7.85 8.88
CA HIS A 72 8.87 6.83 8.50
C HIS A 72 7.59 7.43 7.90
N LYS A 73 7.48 8.75 7.72
CA LYS A 73 6.36 9.41 7.00
C LYS A 73 4.95 9.07 7.52
N GLY A 74 4.86 8.75 8.81
CA GLY A 74 3.64 8.33 9.48
C GLY A 74 3.17 6.89 9.19
N TYR A 75 3.98 6.05 8.53
CA TYR A 75 3.72 4.62 8.43
C TYR A 75 3.92 3.93 9.79
N SER A 76 3.15 2.88 10.05
CA SER A 76 3.16 2.10 11.30
C SER A 76 4.41 1.20 11.42
N THR A 77 5.58 1.82 11.51
CA THR A 77 6.85 1.14 11.78
C THR A 77 7.00 0.86 13.28
N PRO A 78 7.89 -0.06 13.70
CA PRO A 78 8.19 -0.26 15.11
C PRO A 78 8.63 1.02 15.81
N ALA A 79 9.40 1.88 15.13
CA ALA A 79 9.80 3.19 15.64
C ALA A 79 8.60 4.10 15.92
N HIS A 80 7.66 4.17 14.97
CA HIS A 80 6.43 4.95 15.14
C HIS A 80 5.57 4.39 16.29
N SER A 81 5.40 3.07 16.37
CA SER A 81 4.61 2.43 17.44
C SER A 81 5.19 2.72 18.82
N ARG A 82 6.53 2.69 18.97
CA ARG A 82 7.20 3.08 20.23
C ARG A 82 6.99 4.55 20.56
N ALA A 83 7.11 5.44 19.58
CA ALA A 83 6.87 6.86 19.80
C ALA A 83 5.41 7.14 20.18
N LEU A 84 4.46 6.50 19.50
CA LEU A 84 3.03 6.58 19.78
C LEU A 84 2.68 6.08 21.19
N ALA A 85 3.29 4.97 21.64
CA ALA A 85 3.10 4.45 22.98
C ALA A 85 3.67 5.38 24.07
N ARG A 86 4.82 6.02 23.79
CA ARG A 86 5.50 6.92 24.74
C ARG A 86 4.85 8.30 24.83
N LEU A 87 4.46 8.87 23.68
CA LEU A 87 4.00 10.26 23.57
C LEU A 87 2.47 10.38 23.52
N GLY A 88 1.76 9.26 23.34
CA GLY A 88 0.35 9.25 22.98
C GLY A 88 0.13 9.66 21.50
N PRO A 89 -1.11 9.72 21.02
CA PRO A 89 -1.43 10.25 19.69
C PRO A 89 -1.52 11.78 19.68
N CYS A 90 -0.87 12.43 18.70
CA CYS A 90 -1.07 13.85 18.37
C CYS A 90 -2.26 14.08 17.40
N PRO A 91 -2.71 15.33 17.17
CA PRO A 91 -3.85 15.66 16.29
C PRO A 91 -3.75 15.16 14.85
N GLN A 92 -2.53 14.90 14.35
CA GLN A 92 -2.30 14.40 12.99
C GLN A 92 -2.52 12.90 12.86
N HIS A 93 -2.63 12.18 13.98
CA HIS A 93 -2.94 10.76 13.96
C HIS A 93 -4.38 10.52 13.57
N ARG A 94 -4.60 9.47 12.79
CA ARG A 94 -5.93 9.04 12.38
C ARG A 94 -6.53 8.16 13.47
N TYR A 95 -7.34 8.73 14.35
CA TYR A 95 -7.95 8.01 15.50
C TYR A 95 -8.85 6.84 15.11
N SER A 96 -9.31 6.76 13.86
CA SER A 96 -10.02 5.58 13.35
C SER A 96 -9.11 4.37 13.10
N PHE A 97 -7.79 4.55 13.06
CA PHE A 97 -6.84 3.46 12.88
C PHE A 97 -6.68 2.69 14.18
N ILE A 98 -6.69 1.35 14.09
CA ILE A 98 -6.74 0.46 15.25
C ILE A 98 -5.56 0.68 16.20
N ASN A 99 -4.34 0.85 15.67
CA ASN A 99 -3.15 1.09 16.47
C ASN A 99 -3.22 2.42 17.24
N VAL A 100 -3.74 3.48 16.60
CA VAL A 100 -3.95 4.79 17.25
C VAL A 100 -5.05 4.70 18.29
N ARG A 101 -6.19 4.09 17.94
CA ARG A 101 -7.33 3.94 18.84
C ARG A 101 -6.96 3.20 20.11
N ARG A 102 -6.22 2.08 20.01
CA ARG A 102 -5.78 1.27 21.16
C ARG A 102 -4.99 2.09 22.18
N VAL A 103 -4.03 2.89 21.71
CA VAL A 103 -3.25 3.79 22.57
C VAL A 103 -4.14 4.90 23.15
N ALA A 104 -5.01 5.50 22.31
CA ALA A 104 -5.90 6.57 22.75
C ALA A 104 -6.93 6.14 23.80
N SER A 105 -7.45 4.91 23.73
CA SER A 105 -8.47 4.40 24.65
C SER A 105 -7.88 3.79 25.93
N GLY A 106 -6.57 3.89 26.16
CA GLY A 106 -5.90 3.28 27.32
C GLY A 106 -6.07 1.77 27.37
N SER A 107 -6.35 1.13 26.23
CA SER A 107 -6.51 -0.31 26.12
C SER A 107 -5.12 -0.92 26.24
N ASN A 108 -4.72 -1.23 27.49
CA ASN A 108 -3.41 -1.75 27.84
C ASN A 108 -3.00 -2.84 26.84
N THR A 109 -1.98 -2.58 26.05
CA THR A 109 -1.37 -3.59 25.17
C THR A 109 0.08 -3.71 25.56
N ALA A 110 0.36 -4.77 26.30
CA ALA A 110 1.63 -5.45 26.23
C ALA A 110 2.01 -5.61 24.75
N GLU A 111 3.23 -5.17 24.45
CA GLU A 111 4.07 -5.50 23.30
C GLU A 111 3.34 -5.98 22.05
N VAL A 112 3.32 -5.12 21.02
CA VAL A 112 3.16 -5.60 19.64
C VAL A 112 4.40 -6.46 19.37
N ALA A 113 4.27 -7.77 19.60
CA ALA A 113 5.30 -8.74 19.28
C ALA A 113 5.70 -8.54 17.82
N ASP A 114 6.99 -8.25 17.59
CA ASP A 114 7.61 -8.55 16.31
C ASP A 114 7.17 -9.96 15.94
N GLY A 115 6.61 -10.13 14.74
CA GLY A 115 6.10 -11.41 14.28
C GLY A 115 7.18 -12.47 14.49
N GLN A 116 6.99 -13.28 15.52
CA GLN A 116 7.90 -14.37 15.83
C GLN A 116 7.82 -15.30 14.62
N PRO A 117 8.95 -15.60 13.94
CA PRO A 117 8.92 -16.49 12.79
C PRO A 117 8.27 -17.79 13.21
N ASP A 118 7.44 -18.33 12.31
CA ASP A 118 6.70 -19.55 12.53
C ASP A 118 7.68 -20.65 12.96
N PRO A 119 7.44 -21.38 14.08
CA PRO A 119 8.30 -22.49 14.49
C PRO A 119 8.50 -23.55 13.40
N ARG A 120 7.66 -23.55 12.36
CA ARG A 120 7.77 -24.42 11.19
C ARG A 120 8.84 -24.01 10.16
N ASP A 121 9.45 -22.83 10.29
CA ASP A 121 10.50 -22.35 9.38
C ASP A 121 11.91 -22.88 9.73
N GLY A 122 12.02 -23.73 10.76
CA GLY A 122 13.28 -24.35 11.16
C GLY A 122 13.40 -25.82 10.75
N THR A 123 13.92 -26.09 9.55
CA THR A 123 14.91 -27.16 9.24
C THR A 123 15.11 -27.29 7.72
N ALA A 124 15.83 -26.34 7.12
CA ALA A 124 16.48 -26.60 5.84
C ALA A 124 17.95 -26.95 6.12
N GLN A 125 18.22 -28.26 6.22
CA GLN A 125 19.58 -28.78 6.12
C GLN A 125 20.17 -28.37 4.78
N THR A 126 21.37 -27.81 4.81
CA THR A 126 22.24 -27.56 3.66
C THR A 126 22.43 -28.85 2.86
N GLY A 127 21.87 -28.89 1.66
CA GLY A 127 22.13 -29.92 0.65
C GLY A 127 22.22 -29.28 -0.72
N GLU A 128 23.42 -29.29 -1.30
CA GLU A 128 23.67 -28.90 -2.69
C GLU A 128 22.77 -29.72 -3.63
N GLY A 129 21.95 -29.04 -4.45
CA GLY A 129 20.93 -29.70 -5.25
C GLY A 129 20.45 -28.88 -6.44
N ARG A 130 21.27 -28.85 -7.49
CA ARG A 130 20.95 -28.77 -8.93
C ARG A 130 19.51 -28.33 -9.30
N TRP A 131 19.35 -27.08 -9.77
CA TRP A 131 18.11 -26.62 -10.43
C TRP A 131 17.90 -27.33 -11.78
N SER A 132 16.87 -28.18 -11.85
CA SER A 132 16.32 -28.70 -13.12
C SER A 132 15.02 -27.98 -13.44
N LYS A 133 14.94 -27.34 -14.62
CA LYS A 133 13.70 -26.76 -15.14
C LYS A 133 12.88 -27.87 -15.79
N SER A 134 11.67 -28.13 -15.33
CA SER A 134 10.68 -28.92 -16.07
C SER A 134 9.38 -28.14 -16.25
N SER A 135 9.14 -27.83 -17.52
CA SER A 135 7.94 -27.23 -18.11
C SER A 135 6.71 -28.11 -17.89
N HIS A 136 5.56 -27.50 -17.58
CA HIS A 136 4.25 -28.17 -17.57
C HIS A 136 3.60 -28.03 -18.95
N PRO A 137 3.14 -29.12 -19.61
CA PRO A 137 2.19 -29.00 -20.72
C PRO A 137 0.74 -29.07 -20.23
N ALA A 138 -0.06 -28.11 -20.70
CA ALA A 138 -1.51 -28.08 -20.54
C ALA A 138 -2.17 -29.14 -21.45
N THR A 139 -3.07 -29.96 -20.91
CA THR A 139 -3.94 -30.86 -21.67
C THR A 139 -5.35 -30.29 -21.77
N MET A 140 -5.70 -29.74 -22.93
CA MET A 140 -7.08 -29.51 -23.36
C MET A 140 -7.70 -30.84 -23.84
N ARG A 141 -8.82 -31.23 -23.26
CA ARG A 141 -9.61 -32.39 -23.68
C ARG A 141 -10.65 -31.92 -24.71
N ALA A 142 -10.50 -32.34 -25.96
CA ALA A 142 -11.50 -32.15 -27.00
C ALA A 142 -12.53 -33.30 -26.94
N THR A 143 -13.81 -32.98 -26.79
CA THR A 143 -14.92 -33.93 -26.95
C THR A 143 -15.38 -33.88 -28.41
N GLY A 144 -15.01 -34.91 -29.19
CA GLY A 144 -15.60 -35.17 -30.50
C GLY A 144 -16.79 -36.14 -30.36
N ARG A 145 -17.94 -35.77 -30.92
CA ARG A 145 -19.06 -36.68 -31.18
C ARG A 145 -19.36 -36.58 -32.68
N ALA A 146 -18.97 -37.60 -33.42
CA ALA A 146 -19.41 -37.83 -34.80
C ALA A 146 -20.44 -38.96 -34.77
N GLN A 147 -21.64 -38.70 -35.27
CA GLN A 147 -22.58 -39.71 -35.72
C GLN A 147 -23.05 -39.30 -37.10
N GLY A 148 -22.90 -40.22 -38.05
CA GLY A 148 -23.44 -40.12 -39.40
C GLY A 148 -23.34 -41.47 -40.07
N THR A 149 -24.49 -42.12 -40.26
CA THR A 149 -24.97 -42.78 -41.48
C THR A 149 -26.48 -42.94 -41.35
#